data_AF-A0A948EY27-F1
#
_entry.id   AF-A0A948EY27-F1
#
_cell.length_a   1.000
_cell.length_b   1.000
_cell.length_c   1.000
_cell.angle_alpha   90.00
_cell.angle_beta   90.00
_cell.angle_gamma   90.00
#
_symmetry.space_group_name_H-M   'P 1'
#
loop_
_entity.id
_entity.type
_entity.pdbx_description
1 polymer ?
#
loop_
_entity_poly.entity_id
_entity_poly.type
_entity_poly.pdbx_seq_one_letter_code
_entity_poly.pdbx_strand_id
1 'polypeptide(L)'
;MEIVRAHADEFDAIVDLFRAYDFALKERAWFDWKHLQNPFGAPHLFKLVQDGELAGTVGLLAQPFRHDGRELTAVQAVDGLMGRAIRGKGLFNDVMFFVMGTVPDGVAGPRFGTGFASLPGSMKALENA
;
A
#
# COMPACT_ATOMS: atom_id res chain seq x y z
N MET A 1 11.61 -3.05 -13.81
CA MET A 1 10.90 -2.42 -12.67
C MET A 1 11.19 -3.23 -11.43
N GLU A 2 11.58 -2.55 -10.36
CA GLU A 2 11.82 -3.13 -9.04
C GLU A 2 10.76 -2.64 -8.06
N ILE A 3 10.39 -3.48 -7.09
CA ILE A 3 9.47 -3.14 -6.00
C ILE A 3 10.27 -3.21 -4.72
N VAL A 4 10.48 -2.06 -4.07
CA VAL A 4 11.39 -1.95 -2.92
C VAL A 4 10.66 -1.26 -1.79
N ARG A 5 10.90 -1.68 -0.54
CA ARG A 5 10.36 -0.98 0.63
C ARG A 5 10.93 0.44 0.67
N ALA A 6 10.06 1.44 0.81
CA ALA A 6 10.46 2.83 0.93
C ALA A 6 10.96 3.10 2.35
N HIS A 7 12.05 3.86 2.45
CA HIS A 7 12.57 4.33 3.72
C HIS A 7 12.01 5.73 4.04
N ALA A 8 12.04 6.13 5.32
CA ALA A 8 11.37 7.33 5.79
C ALA A 8 11.95 8.63 5.23
N ASP A 9 13.24 8.64 4.88
CA ASP A 9 13.93 9.73 4.18
C ASP A 9 13.49 9.88 2.71
N GLU A 10 12.75 8.92 2.16
CA GLU A 10 12.24 8.94 0.79
C GLU A 10 10.78 9.42 0.69
N PHE A 11 10.11 9.67 1.82
CA PHE A 11 8.69 10.02 1.83
C PHE A 11 8.39 11.37 1.16
N ASP A 12 9.32 12.33 1.21
CA ASP A 12 9.16 13.59 0.47
C ASP A 12 9.13 13.37 -1.04
N ALA A 13 10.02 12.50 -1.57
CA ALA A 13 10.02 12.15 -2.99
C ALA A 13 8.71 11.45 -3.42
N ILE A 14 8.12 10.64 -2.53
CA ILE A 14 6.82 10.00 -2.76
C ILE A 14 5.69 11.02 -2.79
N VAL A 15 5.70 12.00 -1.89
CA VAL A 15 4.69 13.08 -1.89
C VAL A 15 4.84 13.96 -3.13
N ASP A 16 6.07 14.26 -3.55
CA ASP A 16 6.32 14.98 -4.80
C ASP A 16 5.85 14.20 -6.04
N LEU A 17 6.04 12.88 -6.04
CA LEU A 17 5.45 12.00 -7.06
C LEU A 17 3.92 12.13 -7.08
N PHE A 18 3.24 12.09 -5.93
CA PHE A 18 1.78 12.27 -5.88
C PHE A 18 1.34 13.66 -6.37
N ARG A 19 2.11 14.71 -6.08
CA ARG A 19 1.82 16.07 -6.55
C ARG A 19 1.79 16.20 -8.07
N ALA A 20 2.45 15.30 -8.80
CA ALA A 20 2.38 15.25 -10.27
C ALA A 20 1.05 14.69 -10.84
N TYR A 21 0.14 14.13 -10.02
CA TYR A 21 -1.10 13.48 -10.48
C TYR A 21 -2.35 13.96 -9.74
N ASP A 22 -3.32 14.55 -10.44
CA ASP A 22 -4.47 15.25 -9.83
C ASP A 22 -5.32 14.38 -8.88
N PHE A 23 -5.40 13.07 -9.14
CA PHE A 23 -6.17 12.13 -8.32
C PHE A 23 -5.45 11.69 -7.03
N ALA A 24 -4.17 12.04 -6.87
CA ALA A 24 -3.33 11.56 -5.79
C ALA A 24 -3.23 12.56 -4.63
N LEU A 25 -2.76 12.07 -3.49
CA LEU A 25 -2.57 12.81 -2.25
C LEU A 25 -1.58 13.98 -2.43
N LYS A 26 -2.02 15.22 -2.21
CA LYS A 26 -1.17 16.41 -2.46
C LYS A 26 -0.48 16.98 -1.23
N GLU A 27 -1.09 16.78 -0.07
CA GLU A 27 -0.70 17.44 1.18
C GLU A 27 0.18 16.53 2.03
N ARG A 28 1.37 17.03 2.38
CA ARG A 28 2.30 16.30 3.25
C ARG A 28 1.67 15.96 4.61
N ALA A 29 0.88 16.86 5.17
CA ALA A 29 0.17 16.63 6.43
C ALA A 29 -0.81 15.45 6.36
N TRP A 30 -1.50 15.27 5.22
CA TRP A 30 -2.39 14.14 5.01
C TRP A 30 -1.62 12.82 4.88
N PHE A 31 -0.44 12.86 4.23
CA PHE A 31 0.47 11.71 4.18
C PHE A 31 0.92 11.32 5.59
N ASP A 32 1.39 12.29 6.38
CA ASP A 32 1.87 12.05 7.73
C ASP A 32 0.76 11.50 8.63
N TRP A 33 -0.44 12.07 8.56
CA TRP A 33 -1.59 11.57 9.32
C TRP A 33 -1.91 10.11 8.97
N LYS A 34 -1.99 9.79 7.67
CA LYS A 34 -2.40 8.47 7.19
C LYS A 34 -1.36 7.38 7.42
N HIS A 35 -0.08 7.71 7.24
CA HIS A 35 1.01 6.75 7.21
C HIS A 35 1.85 6.76 8.47
N LEU A 36 2.15 7.91 9.07
CA LEU A 36 3.03 8.01 10.25
C LEU A 36 2.27 8.06 11.56
N GLN A 37 1.07 8.64 11.55
CA GLN A 37 0.20 8.75 12.73
C GLN A 37 -0.93 7.73 12.71
N ASN A 38 -0.80 6.68 11.89
CA ASN A 38 -1.79 5.62 11.82
C ASN A 38 -1.86 4.89 13.17
N PRO A 39 -3.04 4.77 13.80
CA PRO A 39 -3.17 4.11 15.10
C PRO A 39 -2.86 2.61 15.04
N PHE A 40 -2.76 2.02 13.85
CA PHE A 40 -2.58 0.59 13.66
C PHE A 40 -1.16 0.18 13.25
N GLY A 41 -0.20 1.11 13.31
CA GLY A 41 1.22 0.82 13.18
C GLY A 41 1.95 1.66 12.13
N ALA A 42 3.25 1.37 12.00
CA ALA A 42 4.13 2.04 11.05
C ALA A 42 3.72 1.71 9.61
N PRO A 43 3.97 2.63 8.66
CA PRO A 43 3.52 2.43 7.31
C PRO A 43 4.40 1.40 6.60
N HIS A 44 3.77 0.57 5.77
CA HIS A 44 4.48 -0.37 4.92
C HIS A 44 4.33 0.10 3.46
N LEU A 45 5.18 1.06 3.07
CA LEU A 45 5.21 1.60 1.71
C LEU A 45 6.23 0.90 0.85
N PHE A 46 5.86 0.69 -0.41
CA PHE A 46 6.74 0.26 -1.48
C PHE A 46 6.89 1.37 -2.51
N LYS A 47 8.14 1.65 -2.91
CA LYS A 47 8.45 2.41 -4.12
C LYS A 47 8.57 1.46 -5.30
N LEU A 48 8.08 1.90 -6.45
CA LEU A 48 8.25 1.22 -7.74
C LEU A 48 9.36 1.96 -8.48
N VAL A 49 10.47 1.28 -8.73
CA VAL A 49 11.65 1.87 -9.37
C VAL A 49 11.71 1.38 -10.82
N GLN A 50 11.81 2.31 -11.77
CA GLN A 50 12.00 2.00 -13.19
C GLN A 50 13.19 2.80 -13.69
N ASP A 51 14.18 2.10 -14.24
CA ASP A 51 15.41 2.71 -14.77
C ASP A 51 16.15 3.59 -13.74
N GLY A 52 16.13 3.18 -12.46
CA GLY A 52 16.75 3.92 -11.35
C GLY A 52 15.90 5.03 -10.75
N GLU A 53 14.73 5.32 -11.33
CA GLU A 53 13.88 6.45 -10.94
C GLU A 53 12.59 6.00 -10.23
N LEU A 54 12.09 6.85 -9.32
CA LEU A 54 10.81 6.64 -8.65
C LEU A 54 9.66 6.76 -9.66
N ALA A 55 9.03 5.64 -9.99
CA ALA A 55 8.00 5.54 -11.01
C ALA A 55 6.60 5.26 -10.46
N GLY A 56 6.48 4.97 -9.16
CA GLY A 56 5.21 4.70 -8.51
C GLY A 56 5.37 4.33 -7.05
N THR A 57 4.25 4.07 -6.39
CA THR A 57 4.22 3.69 -4.98
C THR A 57 2.97 2.90 -4.66
N VAL A 58 3.02 2.04 -3.64
CA VAL A 58 1.85 1.38 -3.04
C VAL A 58 2.10 1.28 -1.53
N GLY A 59 1.14 1.74 -0.73
CA GLY A 59 1.15 1.55 0.72
C GLY A 59 0.30 0.37 1.15
N LEU A 60 0.65 -0.25 2.28
CA LEU A 60 -0.21 -1.18 3.00
C LEU A 60 -0.49 -0.65 4.39
N LEU A 61 -1.77 -0.73 4.79
CA LEU A 61 -2.22 -0.49 6.15
C LEU A 61 -2.77 -1.78 6.73
N ALA A 62 -2.33 -2.13 7.93
CA ALA A 62 -2.93 -3.21 8.72
C ALA A 62 -4.01 -2.61 9.61
N GLN A 63 -5.23 -3.14 9.58
CA GLN A 63 -6.33 -2.69 10.43
C GLN A 63 -6.97 -3.88 11.14
N PRO A 64 -7.13 -3.84 12.47
CA PRO A 64 -7.88 -4.86 13.17
C PRO A 64 -9.38 -4.74 12.84
N PHE A 65 -10.05 -5.87 12.67
CA PHE A 65 -11.50 -5.96 12.55
C PHE A 65 -12.02 -7.16 13.33
N ARG A 66 -13.33 -7.16 13.60
CA ARG A 66 -13.99 -8.25 14.32
C ARG A 66 -14.94 -9.00 13.39
N HIS A 67 -14.87 -10.32 13.43
CA HIS A 67 -15.78 -11.21 12.73
C HIS A 67 -16.07 -12.42 13.62
N ASP A 68 -17.35 -12.74 13.83
CA ASP A 68 -17.81 -13.84 14.70
C ASP A 68 -17.14 -13.85 16.09
N GLY A 69 -16.99 -12.67 16.70
CA GLY A 69 -16.37 -12.51 18.02
C GLY A 69 -14.86 -12.70 18.06
N ARG A 70 -14.21 -12.96 16.91
CA ARG A 70 -12.75 -13.05 16.78
C ARG A 70 -12.18 -11.74 16.25
N GLU A 71 -11.01 -11.38 16.75
CA GLU A 71 -10.21 -10.29 16.21
C GLU A 71 -9.30 -10.82 15.10
N LEU A 72 -9.31 -10.13 13.96
CA LEU A 72 -8.58 -10.47 12.75
C LEU A 72 -7.89 -9.22 12.22
N THR A 73 -6.82 -9.38 11.43
CA THR A 73 -6.15 -8.25 10.78
C THR A 73 -6.46 -8.23 9.29
N ALA A 74 -7.07 -7.15 8.82
CA ALA A 74 -7.19 -6.84 7.41
C ALA A 74 -5.95 -6.06 6.96
N VAL A 75 -5.43 -6.36 5.78
CA VAL A 75 -4.39 -5.59 5.11
C VAL A 75 -5.03 -4.92 3.90
N GLN A 76 -4.97 -3.59 3.88
CA GLN A 76 -5.49 -2.79 2.78
C GLN A 76 -4.34 -2.17 2.01
N ALA A 77 -4.34 -2.39 0.69
CA ALA A 77 -3.50 -1.60 -0.20
C ALA A 77 -4.10 -0.20 -0.39
N VAL A 78 -3.29 0.83 -0.17
CA VAL A 78 -3.67 2.24 -0.24
C VAL A 78 -2.66 3.02 -1.05
N ASP A 79 -3.08 4.18 -1.56
CA ASP A 79 -2.21 5.14 -2.27
C ASP A 79 -1.42 4.51 -3.43
N GLY A 80 -2.00 3.48 -4.06
CA GLY A 80 -1.43 2.83 -5.23
C GLY A 80 -1.37 3.80 -6.40
N LEU A 81 -0.16 4.23 -6.75
CA LEU A 81 0.11 5.10 -7.88
C LEU A 81 1.05 4.42 -8.86
N MET A 82 0.55 4.20 -10.07
CA MET A 82 1.34 3.81 -11.24
C MET A 82 1.63 5.05 -12.08
N GLY A 83 2.89 5.49 -12.07
CA GLY A 83 3.31 6.67 -12.81
C GLY A 83 3.38 6.42 -14.31
N ARG A 84 3.51 7.49 -15.11
CA ARG A 84 3.49 7.45 -16.57
C ARG A 84 4.50 6.46 -17.17
N ALA A 85 5.67 6.30 -16.53
CA ALA A 85 6.71 5.38 -17.00
C ALA A 85 6.31 3.89 -16.94
N ILE A 86 5.38 3.52 -16.07
CA ILE A 86 4.99 2.12 -15.83
C ILE A 86 3.49 1.84 -16.09
N ARG A 87 2.68 2.89 -16.26
CA ARG A 87 1.24 2.77 -16.56
C ARG A 87 1.00 2.19 -17.96
N GLY A 88 -0.08 1.40 -18.09
CA GLY A 88 -0.50 0.84 -19.37
C GLY A 88 0.32 -0.36 -19.85
N LYS A 89 1.25 -0.85 -19.03
CA LYS A 89 2.16 -1.96 -19.36
C LYS A 89 1.77 -3.30 -18.74
N GLY A 90 0.57 -3.41 -18.16
CA GLY A 90 0.12 -4.64 -17.49
C GLY A 90 0.73 -4.92 -16.11
N LEU A 91 1.63 -4.06 -15.61
CA LEU A 91 2.42 -4.28 -14.39
C LEU A 91 1.63 -4.21 -13.07
N PHE A 92 0.37 -3.72 -13.10
CA PHE A 92 -0.42 -3.53 -11.88
C PHE A 92 -0.63 -4.85 -11.12
N ASN A 93 -0.98 -5.92 -11.82
CA ASN A 93 -1.27 -7.21 -11.19
C ASN A 93 -0.03 -7.79 -10.52
N ASP A 94 1.13 -7.70 -11.17
CA ASP A 94 2.40 -8.20 -10.63
C ASP A 94 2.81 -7.43 -9.38
N VAL A 95 2.66 -6.09 -9.40
CA VAL A 95 2.91 -5.25 -8.23
C VAL A 95 1.98 -5.60 -7.08
N MET A 96 0.67 -5.69 -7.35
CA MET A 96 -0.30 -6.01 -6.31
C MET A 96 -0.10 -7.42 -5.76
N PHE A 97 0.26 -8.39 -6.59
CA PHE A 97 0.59 -9.74 -6.16
C PHE A 97 1.77 -9.75 -5.20
N PHE A 98 2.87 -9.07 -5.56
CA PHE A 98 4.04 -8.94 -4.70
C PHE A 98 3.68 -8.23 -3.39
N VAL A 99 3.07 -7.04 -3.48
CA VAL A 99 2.75 -6.20 -2.32
C VAL A 99 1.81 -6.94 -1.37
N MET A 100 0.72 -7.54 -1.86
CA MET A 100 -0.23 -8.27 -1.00
C MET A 100 0.33 -9.58 -0.43
N GLY A 101 1.38 -10.14 -1.04
CA GLY A 101 2.14 -11.26 -0.50
C GLY A 101 3.04 -10.87 0.68
N THR A 102 3.38 -9.58 0.82
CA THR A 102 4.21 -9.12 1.94
C THR A 102 3.44 -9.06 3.27
N VAL A 103 4.17 -9.19 4.38
CA VAL A 103 3.61 -9.07 5.73
C VAL A 103 4.03 -7.73 6.30
N PRO A 104 3.07 -6.83 6.61
CA PRO A 104 3.40 -5.64 7.38
C PRO A 104 4.00 -6.00 8.74
N ASP A 105 4.96 -5.21 9.20
CA ASP A 105 5.66 -5.46 10.47
C ASP A 105 4.66 -5.51 11.63
N GLY A 106 4.83 -6.47 12.54
CA GLY A 106 3.98 -6.61 13.73
C GLY A 106 2.62 -7.26 13.49
N VAL A 107 2.29 -7.68 12.26
CA VAL A 107 1.06 -8.41 11.95
C VAL A 107 1.31 -9.93 12.02
N ALA A 108 0.61 -10.61 12.92
CA ALA A 108 0.65 -12.07 13.07
C ALA A 108 -0.73 -12.70 12.78
N GLY A 109 -0.74 -13.95 12.29
CA GLY A 109 -1.96 -14.74 12.09
C GLY A 109 -2.60 -14.63 10.71
N PRO A 110 -3.85 -15.12 10.53
CA PRO A 110 -4.56 -15.06 9.26
C PRO A 110 -4.93 -13.62 8.89
N ARG A 111 -4.71 -13.27 7.62
CA ARG A 111 -4.87 -11.91 7.09
C ARG A 111 -5.89 -11.87 5.97
N PHE A 112 -6.49 -10.70 5.78
CA PHE A 112 -7.50 -10.50 4.73
C PHE A 112 -7.16 -9.27 3.90
N GLY A 113 -7.09 -9.42 2.58
CA GLY A 113 -6.95 -8.33 1.65
C GLY A 113 -8.29 -7.65 1.43
N THR A 114 -8.35 -6.32 1.61
CA THR A 114 -9.55 -5.53 1.26
C THR A 114 -9.35 -4.83 -0.07
N GLY A 115 -10.34 -4.96 -0.97
CA GLY A 115 -10.38 -4.22 -2.23
C GLY A 115 -10.78 -2.74 -2.02
N PHE A 116 -10.62 -1.94 -3.08
CA PHE A 116 -10.86 -0.49 -3.08
C PHE A 116 -12.31 -0.06 -2.76
N ALA A 117 -13.28 -0.96 -2.95
CA ALA A 117 -14.63 -0.79 -2.47
C ALA A 117 -14.85 -1.79 -1.34
N SER A 118 -15.23 -1.33 -0.14
CA SER A 118 -15.60 -2.19 1.01
C SER A 118 -16.93 -2.91 0.80
N LEU A 119 -17.09 -3.57 -0.35
CA LEU A 119 -18.25 -4.36 -0.70
C LEU A 119 -18.11 -5.77 -0.12
N PRO A 120 -19.22 -6.45 0.23
CA PRO A 120 -19.18 -7.80 0.81
C PRO A 120 -18.41 -8.85 -0.01
N GLY A 121 -18.18 -8.62 -1.32
CA GLY A 121 -17.41 -9.51 -2.21
C GLY A 121 -15.95 -9.11 -2.47
N SER A 122 -15.44 -8.02 -1.86
CA SER A 122 -14.08 -7.52 -2.13
C SER A 122 -13.03 -8.00 -1.13
N MET A 123 -13.43 -8.74 -0.10
CA MET A 123 -12.53 -9.35 0.88
C MET A 123 -11.97 -10.68 0.35
N LYS A 124 -10.65 -10.84 0.43
CA LYS A 124 -9.96 -12.09 0.09
C LYS A 124 -9.10 -12.54 1.27
N ALA A 125 -9.17 -13.81 1.64
CA ALA A 125 -8.20 -14.38 2.58
C ALA A 125 -6.81 -14.36 1.92
N LEU A 126 -5.81 -13.88 2.66
CA LEU A 126 -4.41 -13.96 2.28
C LEU A 126 -3.83 -15.17 3.02
N GLU A 127 -3.72 -16.28 2.32
CA GLU A 127 -2.99 -17.43 2.82
C GLU A 127 -1.50 -17.13 2.69
N ASN A 128 -0.73 -17.35 3.76
CA ASN A 128 0.70 -17.08 3.78
C ASN A 128 1.38 -17.89 2.67
N ALA A 129 2.05 -17.20 1.73
CA ALA A 129 2.99 -17.79 0.79
C ALA A 129 4.29 -18.16 1.51
#